data_AF-F3FUG7-F1
#
_entry.id   AF-F3FUG7-F1
#
_cell.length_a   1.000
_cell.length_b   1.000
_cell.length_c   1.000
_cell.angle_alpha   90.00
_cell.angle_beta   90.00
_cell.angle_gamma   90.00
#
_symmetry.space_group_name_H-M   'P 1'
#
loop_
_entity.id
_entity.type
_entity.pdbx_description
1 polymer ?
#
loop_
_entity_poly.entity_id
_entity_poly.type
_entity_poly.pdbx_seq_one_letter_code
_entity_poly.pdbx_strand_id
1 'polypeptide(L)'
;TASYHGDHSQPDLPKIRTLKEELNRVIRSRAANPKWIEGAKRHGYKGAFEMAATVDFLFAFDATTELIDDHQYALLADAYLLDPATRDFMAQHNPDALRDMTERMLEAQQRGLWQEPGEYQQALEDLLLDIEEN
;
A
#
# COMPACT_ATOMS: atom_id res chain seq x y z
N THR A 1 -21.42 11.92 0.98
CA THR A 1 -21.12 13.14 0.19
C THR A 1 -20.24 12.74 -0.98
N ALA A 2 -20.42 13.30 -2.18
CA ALA A 2 -19.57 12.96 -3.31
C ALA A 2 -18.23 13.73 -3.22
N SER A 3 -17.11 13.01 -3.26
CA SER A 3 -15.75 13.57 -3.24
C SER A 3 -15.12 13.48 -4.63
N TYR A 4 -14.43 14.56 -5.05
CA TYR A 4 -13.84 14.68 -6.38
C TYR A 4 -12.37 15.11 -6.29
N HIS A 5 -11.60 14.75 -7.31
CA HIS A 5 -10.21 15.15 -7.50
C HIS A 5 -10.08 15.95 -8.81
N GLY A 6 -9.52 17.15 -8.72
CA GLY A 6 -9.18 17.99 -9.88
C GLY A 6 -7.73 17.76 -10.32
N ASP A 7 -7.56 17.02 -11.42
CA ASP A 7 -6.26 16.76 -12.02
C ASP A 7 -5.91 17.88 -13.00
N HIS A 8 -4.98 18.73 -12.58
CA HIS A 8 -4.41 19.83 -13.37
C HIS A 8 -2.97 19.54 -13.82
N SER A 9 -2.53 18.27 -13.81
CA SER A 9 -1.16 17.90 -14.21
C SER A 9 -0.85 18.20 -15.68
N GLN A 10 -1.88 18.26 -16.53
CA GLN A 10 -1.84 18.79 -17.89
C GLN A 10 -2.71 20.05 -17.96
N PRO A 11 -2.12 21.25 -17.92
CA PRO A 11 -2.87 22.51 -17.84
C PRO A 11 -3.90 22.70 -18.97
N ASP A 12 -3.57 22.22 -20.18
CA ASP A 12 -4.45 22.33 -21.35
C ASP A 12 -5.57 21.28 -21.39
N LEU A 13 -5.52 20.27 -20.51
CA LEU A 13 -6.47 19.14 -20.46
C LEU A 13 -6.83 18.79 -19.01
N PRO A 14 -7.47 19.71 -18.24
CA PRO A 14 -7.88 19.44 -16.88
C PRO A 14 -8.92 18.31 -16.84
N LYS A 15 -8.79 17.41 -15.86
CA LYS A 15 -9.73 16.29 -15.68
C LYS A 15 -10.28 16.31 -14.26
N ILE A 16 -11.60 16.21 -14.14
CA ILE A 16 -12.26 15.96 -12.85
C ILE A 16 -12.60 14.48 -12.79
N ARG A 17 -12.21 13.83 -11.70
CA ARG A 17 -12.56 12.43 -11.39
C ARG A 17 -13.25 12.38 -10.03
N THR A 18 -14.01 11.33 -9.79
CA THR A 18 -14.35 10.98 -8.41
C THR A 18 -13.07 10.63 -7.65
N LEU A 19 -13.07 10.83 -6.33
CA LEU A 19 -11.93 10.44 -5.50
C LEU A 19 -11.64 8.93 -5.62
N LYS A 20 -12.69 8.10 -5.73
CA LYS A 20 -12.56 6.65 -5.93
C LYS A 20 -11.82 6.30 -7.21
N GLU A 21 -12.15 6.94 -8.33
CA GLU A 21 -11.43 6.74 -9.60
C GLU A 21 -9.95 7.14 -9.50
N GLU A 22 -9.64 8.24 -8.79
CA GLU A 22 -8.24 8.67 -8.63
C GLU A 22 -7.46 7.72 -7.72
N LEU A 23 -8.03 7.28 -6.60
CA LEU A 23 -7.41 6.29 -5.70
C LEU A 23 -7.11 4.98 -6.47
N ASN A 24 -8.11 4.45 -7.18
CA ASN A 24 -7.95 3.27 -8.04
C ASN A 24 -6.82 3.45 -9.06
N ARG A 25 -6.76 4.62 -9.70
CA ARG A 25 -5.73 4.94 -10.68
C ARG A 25 -4.34 4.98 -10.02
N VAL A 26 -4.17 5.70 -8.92
CA VAL A 26 -2.85 5.87 -8.26
C VAL A 26 -2.32 4.54 -7.75
N ILE A 27 -3.19 3.71 -7.16
CA ILE A 27 -2.80 2.40 -6.62
C ILE A 27 -2.29 1.49 -7.72
N ARG A 28 -3.01 1.39 -8.85
CA ARG A 28 -2.60 0.54 -9.98
C ARG A 28 -1.43 1.11 -10.79
N SER A 29 -1.46 2.42 -11.06
CA SER A 29 -0.51 3.05 -11.99
C SER A 29 0.84 3.38 -11.35
N ARG A 30 0.88 3.52 -10.02
CA ARG A 30 2.09 3.87 -9.27
C ARG A 30 2.39 2.89 -8.15
N ALA A 31 1.53 2.71 -7.16
CA ALA A 31 1.88 1.96 -5.94
C ALA A 31 2.20 0.48 -6.24
N ALA A 32 1.28 -0.25 -6.85
CA ALA A 32 1.45 -1.65 -7.23
C ALA A 32 2.20 -1.83 -8.56
N ASN A 33 2.74 -0.77 -9.17
CA ASN A 33 3.40 -0.86 -10.46
C ASN A 33 4.84 -1.38 -10.31
N PRO A 34 5.20 -2.52 -10.91
CA PRO A 34 6.55 -3.08 -10.81
C PRO A 34 7.65 -2.09 -11.21
N LYS A 35 7.40 -1.21 -12.20
CA LYS A 35 8.40 -0.20 -12.61
C LYS A 35 8.67 0.84 -11.52
N TRP A 36 7.65 1.20 -10.74
CA TRP A 36 7.80 2.13 -9.64
C TRP A 36 8.48 1.45 -8.44
N ILE A 37 8.10 0.20 -8.13
CA ILE A 37 8.70 -0.61 -7.06
C ILE A 37 10.20 -0.80 -7.32
N GLU A 38 10.58 -1.27 -8.51
CA GLU A 38 11.98 -1.37 -8.93
C GLU A 38 12.67 -0.01 -9.00
N GLY A 39 11.90 1.06 -9.20
CA GLY A 39 12.31 2.44 -9.02
C GLY A 39 12.77 2.74 -7.60
N ALA A 40 11.87 2.53 -6.64
CA ALA A 40 12.09 2.76 -5.22
C ALA A 40 13.24 1.92 -4.69
N LYS A 41 13.33 0.64 -5.08
CA LYS A 41 14.40 -0.28 -4.64
C LYS A 41 15.82 0.22 -4.91
N ARG A 42 16.03 1.05 -5.94
CA ARG A 42 17.34 1.66 -6.22
C ARG A 42 17.80 2.70 -5.19
N HIS A 43 16.94 3.05 -4.22
CA HIS A 43 17.19 4.10 -3.24
C HIS A 43 17.27 3.58 -1.79
N GLY A 44 17.47 2.26 -1.59
CA GLY A 44 17.72 1.65 -0.28
C GLY A 44 16.70 2.08 0.78
N TYR A 45 17.18 2.56 1.93
CA TYR A 45 16.32 3.01 3.05
C TYR A 45 15.22 4.00 2.61
N LYS A 46 15.55 4.98 1.76
CA LYS A 46 14.55 5.96 1.31
C LYS A 46 13.52 5.34 0.37
N GLY A 47 13.93 4.38 -0.45
CA GLY A 47 13.01 3.57 -1.24
C GLY A 47 12.01 2.82 -0.37
N ALA A 48 12.52 2.11 0.62
CA ALA A 48 11.71 1.37 1.59
C ALA A 48 10.75 2.28 2.38
N PHE A 49 11.23 3.47 2.79
CA PHE A 49 10.40 4.48 3.46
C PHE A 49 9.20 4.94 2.59
N GLU A 50 9.40 5.19 1.29
CA GLU A 50 8.30 5.62 0.41
C GLU A 50 7.26 4.52 0.19
N MET A 51 7.68 3.25 0.26
CA MET A 51 6.78 2.09 0.19
C MET A 51 5.90 2.03 1.45
N ALA A 52 6.49 2.17 2.63
CA ALA A 52 5.73 2.22 3.89
C ALA A 52 4.77 3.40 3.98
N ALA A 53 5.24 4.61 3.60
CA ALA A 53 4.39 5.79 3.54
C ALA A 53 3.19 5.58 2.59
N THR A 54 3.35 4.82 1.51
CA THR A 54 2.24 4.48 0.60
C THR A 54 1.16 3.63 1.29
N VAL A 55 1.55 2.67 2.13
CA VAL A 55 0.61 1.86 2.93
C VAL A 55 -0.09 2.73 3.97
N ASP A 56 0.64 3.61 4.65
CA ASP A 56 0.06 4.57 5.60
C ASP A 56 -0.99 5.47 4.94
N PHE A 57 -0.70 5.99 3.73
CA PHE A 57 -1.64 6.83 3.00
C PHE A 57 -2.86 6.06 2.51
N LEU A 58 -2.70 4.81 2.04
CA LEU A 58 -3.83 3.95 1.69
C LEU A 58 -4.78 3.83 2.89
N PHE A 59 -4.23 3.46 4.04
CA PHE A 59 -4.98 3.30 5.28
C PHE A 59 -5.67 4.60 5.72
N ALA A 60 -4.98 5.72 5.69
CA ALA A 60 -5.55 7.01 6.10
C ALA A 60 -6.67 7.47 5.16
N PHE A 61 -6.54 7.25 3.85
CA PHE A 61 -7.61 7.53 2.90
C PHE A 61 -8.83 6.65 3.18
N ASP A 62 -8.63 5.37 3.45
CA ASP A 62 -9.77 4.50 3.73
C ASP A 62 -10.47 4.87 5.04
N ALA A 63 -9.69 5.06 6.11
CA ALA A 63 -10.19 5.45 7.43
C ALA A 63 -10.97 6.78 7.44
N THR A 64 -10.84 7.62 6.40
CA THR A 64 -11.53 8.92 6.31
C THR A 64 -12.55 8.99 5.18
N THR A 65 -12.54 8.05 4.23
CA THR A 65 -13.38 8.13 3.04
C THR A 65 -14.17 6.87 2.72
N GLU A 66 -13.74 5.70 3.20
CA GLU A 66 -14.35 4.39 2.90
C GLU A 66 -14.42 4.11 1.38
N LEU A 67 -13.41 4.57 0.63
CA LEU A 67 -13.34 4.45 -0.83
C LEU A 67 -12.29 3.44 -1.31
N ILE A 68 -11.55 2.81 -0.40
CA ILE A 68 -10.63 1.73 -0.76
C ILE A 68 -11.39 0.42 -0.74
N ASP A 69 -11.24 -0.35 -1.81
CA ASP A 69 -11.81 -1.69 -1.94
C ASP A 69 -10.77 -2.74 -1.50
N ASP A 70 -11.21 -3.87 -0.95
CA ASP A 70 -10.34 -4.97 -0.46
C ASP A 70 -9.26 -5.42 -1.45
N HIS A 71 -9.59 -5.47 -2.74
CA HIS A 71 -8.62 -5.85 -3.78
C HIS A 71 -7.41 -4.90 -3.86
N GLN A 72 -7.54 -3.66 -3.39
CA GLN A 72 -6.46 -2.67 -3.37
C GLN A 72 -5.50 -2.90 -2.21
N TYR A 73 -6.03 -3.35 -1.06
CA TYR A 73 -5.20 -3.85 0.03
C TYR A 73 -4.43 -5.10 -0.41
N ALA A 74 -5.12 -6.07 -1.01
CA ALA A 74 -4.51 -7.29 -1.56
C ALA A 74 -3.37 -6.97 -2.55
N LEU A 75 -3.60 -6.03 -3.49
CA LEU A 75 -2.57 -5.60 -4.45
C LEU A 75 -1.29 -5.08 -3.79
N LEU A 76 -1.39 -4.35 -2.67
CA LEU A 76 -0.20 -3.85 -1.96
C LEU A 76 0.41 -4.90 -1.04
N ALA A 77 -0.39 -5.76 -0.42
CA ALA A 77 0.11 -6.89 0.36
C ALA A 77 0.95 -7.82 -0.53
N ASP A 78 0.43 -8.19 -1.70
CA ASP A 78 1.16 -8.97 -2.71
C ASP A 78 2.46 -8.29 -3.12
N ALA A 79 2.37 -7.02 -3.50
CA ALA A 79 3.50 -6.32 -4.09
C ALA A 79 4.63 -6.01 -3.09
N TYR A 80 4.29 -5.73 -1.81
CA TYR A 80 5.26 -5.20 -0.84
C TYR A 80 5.65 -6.20 0.24
N LEU A 81 4.73 -7.07 0.67
CA LEU A 81 4.90 -7.94 1.83
C LEU A 81 5.06 -9.41 1.45
N LEU A 82 4.32 -9.87 0.45
CA LEU A 82 4.29 -11.29 0.06
C LEU A 82 5.19 -11.60 -1.15
N ASP A 83 5.60 -10.60 -1.93
CA ASP A 83 6.66 -10.76 -2.94
C ASP A 83 8.03 -10.93 -2.24
N PRO A 84 8.71 -12.08 -2.40
CA PRO A 84 9.96 -12.35 -1.67
C PRO A 84 11.06 -11.33 -1.97
N ALA A 85 11.20 -10.90 -3.23
CA ALA A 85 12.25 -9.96 -3.62
C ALA A 85 12.04 -8.57 -3.01
N THR A 86 10.79 -8.14 -2.87
CA THR A 86 10.45 -6.87 -2.22
C THR A 86 10.56 -6.97 -0.71
N ARG A 87 10.12 -8.08 -0.12
CA ARG A 87 10.28 -8.34 1.31
C ARG A 87 11.75 -8.36 1.74
N ASP A 88 12.61 -9.07 1.00
CA ASP A 88 14.04 -9.15 1.29
C ASP A 88 14.70 -7.76 1.21
N PHE A 89 14.31 -6.96 0.21
CA PHE A 89 14.74 -5.57 0.10
C PHE A 89 14.33 -4.73 1.32
N MET A 90 13.06 -4.84 1.75
CA MET A 90 12.56 -4.12 2.92
C MET A 90 13.29 -4.56 4.19
N ALA A 91 13.45 -5.85 4.41
CA ALA A 91 14.15 -6.40 5.57
C ALA A 91 15.63 -5.94 5.63
N GLN A 92 16.30 -5.89 4.47
CA GLN A 92 17.69 -5.44 4.39
C GLN A 92 17.84 -3.93 4.65
N HIS A 93 16.94 -3.11 4.10
CA HIS A 93 17.14 -1.66 4.06
C HIS A 93 16.37 -0.88 5.11
N ASN A 94 15.23 -1.39 5.57
CA ASN A 94 14.40 -0.76 6.59
C ASN A 94 13.46 -1.81 7.23
N PRO A 95 13.98 -2.70 8.11
CA PRO A 95 13.18 -3.76 8.74
C PRO A 95 12.05 -3.20 9.61
N ASP A 96 12.25 -2.03 10.21
CA ASP A 96 11.19 -1.34 10.96
C ASP A 96 10.01 -0.97 10.05
N ALA A 97 10.29 -0.44 8.86
CA ALA A 97 9.23 -0.15 7.89
C ALA A 97 8.54 -1.42 7.37
N LEU A 98 9.24 -2.56 7.27
CA LEU A 98 8.61 -3.83 6.94
C LEU A 98 7.59 -4.23 8.01
N ARG A 99 8.00 -4.19 9.29
CA ARG A 99 7.12 -4.47 10.44
C ARG A 99 5.92 -3.53 10.47
N ASP A 100 6.15 -2.22 10.41
CA ASP A 100 5.10 -1.20 10.49
C ASP A 100 4.06 -1.35 9.35
N MET A 101 4.50 -1.71 8.13
CA MET A 101 3.57 -2.02 7.04
C MET A 101 2.71 -3.25 7.32
N THR A 102 3.33 -4.33 7.81
CA THR A 102 2.61 -5.58 8.15
C THR A 102 1.58 -5.33 9.25
N GLU A 103 1.99 -4.66 10.34
CA GLU A 103 1.11 -4.24 11.43
C GLU A 103 -0.04 -3.37 10.91
N ARG A 104 0.23 -2.43 10.01
CA ARG A 104 -0.81 -1.56 9.47
C ARG A 104 -1.82 -2.29 8.60
N MET A 105 -1.39 -3.29 7.82
CA MET A 105 -2.30 -4.14 7.05
C MET A 105 -3.19 -4.97 7.97
N LEU A 106 -2.63 -5.53 9.05
CA LEU A 106 -3.40 -6.25 10.07
C LEU A 106 -4.36 -5.32 10.82
N GLU A 107 -3.95 -4.09 11.13
CA GLU A 107 -4.82 -3.07 11.73
C GLU A 107 -6.00 -2.75 10.80
N ALA A 108 -5.77 -2.66 9.48
CA ALA A 108 -6.84 -2.43 8.50
C ALA A 108 -7.88 -3.56 8.55
N GLN A 109 -7.45 -4.82 8.67
CA GLN A 109 -8.34 -5.97 8.82
C GLN A 109 -9.10 -5.90 10.15
N GLN A 110 -8.40 -5.64 11.26
CA GLN A 110 -9.00 -5.56 12.60
C GLN A 110 -10.07 -4.45 12.68
N ARG A 111 -9.86 -3.33 12.00
CA ARG A 111 -10.77 -2.18 11.98
C ARG A 111 -11.90 -2.29 10.95
N GLY A 112 -11.94 -3.36 10.15
CA GLY A 112 -12.94 -3.56 9.10
C GLY A 112 -12.78 -2.63 7.90
N LEU A 113 -11.58 -2.07 7.71
CA LEU A 113 -11.19 -1.31 6.52
C LEU A 113 -10.93 -2.27 5.36
N TRP A 114 -10.16 -3.34 5.64
CA TRP A 114 -10.08 -4.50 4.77
C TRP A 114 -11.06 -5.57 5.28
N GLN A 115 -12.17 -5.76 4.56
CA GLN A 115 -13.33 -6.50 5.06
C GLN A 115 -13.22 -8.01 4.87
N GLU A 116 -12.75 -8.45 3.71
CA GLU A 116 -12.62 -9.87 3.34
C GLU A 116 -11.16 -10.22 3.00
N PRO A 117 -10.24 -10.26 4.00
CA PRO A 117 -8.84 -10.58 3.75
C PRO A 117 -8.59 -12.05 3.42
N GLY A 118 -9.50 -12.98 3.71
CA GLY A 118 -9.31 -14.39 3.37
C GLY A 118 -7.96 -14.96 3.84
N GLU A 119 -7.18 -15.52 2.92
CA GLU A 119 -5.86 -16.11 3.22
C GLU A 119 -4.79 -15.06 3.58
N TYR A 120 -4.99 -13.79 3.22
CA TYR A 120 -4.04 -12.71 3.53
C TYR A 120 -3.91 -12.45 5.03
N GLN A 121 -4.95 -12.72 5.81
CA GLN A 121 -4.87 -12.54 7.27
C GLN A 121 -3.78 -13.46 7.86
N GLN A 122 -3.88 -14.76 7.62
CA GLN A 122 -2.90 -15.73 8.13
C GLN A 122 -1.50 -15.44 7.58
N ALA A 123 -1.38 -15.14 6.29
CA ALA A 123 -0.08 -14.86 5.66
C ALA A 123 0.64 -13.65 6.29
N LEU A 124 -0.12 -12.62 6.68
CA LEU A 124 0.44 -11.42 7.32
C LEU A 124 0.73 -11.62 8.81
N GLU A 125 -0.08 -12.42 9.51
CA GLU A 125 0.20 -12.85 10.89
C GLU A 125 1.49 -13.68 10.96
N ASP A 126 1.64 -14.66 10.06
CA ASP A 126 2.84 -15.48 9.95
C ASP A 126 4.07 -14.63 9.62
N LEU A 127 3.93 -13.69 8.67
CA LEU A 127 5.00 -12.75 8.33
C LEU A 127 5.41 -11.88 9.52
N LEU A 128 4.46 -11.40 10.32
CA LEU A 128 4.77 -10.60 11.50
C LEU A 128 5.57 -11.40 12.53
N LEU A 129 5.18 -12.65 12.77
CA LEU A 129 5.92 -13.56 13.65
C LEU A 129 7.35 -13.80 13.15
N ASP A 130 7.51 -14.07 11.84
CA ASP A 130 8.83 -14.23 11.22
C ASP A 130 9.70 -12.97 11.40
N ILE A 131 9.11 -11.78 11.35
CA ILE A 131 9.84 -10.51 11.55
C ILE A 131 10.26 -10.34 13.03
N GLU A 132 9.42 -10.75 13.98
CA GLU A 132 9.71 -10.63 15.42
C GLU A 132 10.74 -11.65 15.93
N GLU A 133 10.86 -12.80 15.27
CA GLU A 133 11.82 -13.85 15.64
C GLU A 133 13.25 -13.59 15.12
N ASN A 134 13.43 -12.71 14.14
CA ASN A 134 14.71 -12.40 13.48
C ASN A 134 15.37 -11.12 14.01
#